data_AF-A0A944NVX4-F1
#
_entry.id   AF-A0A944NVX4-F1
#
_cell.length_a   1.000
_cell.length_b   1.000
_cell.length_c   1.000
_cell.angle_alpha   90.00
_cell.angle_beta   90.00
_cell.angle_gamma   90.00
#
_symmetry.space_group_name_H-M   'P 1'
#
loop_
_entity.id
_entity.type
_entity.pdbx_description
1 polymer ?
#
loop_
_entity_poly.entity_id
_entity_poly.type
_entity_poly.pdbx_seq_one_letter_code
_entity_poly.pdbx_strand_id
1 'polypeptide(L)'
;MTTLSPEVVRASPDTHGAYEEKMSQIAALVAGGLTGGSARQRRARAWAMLGVLIGGLTIARAVKTPAVAEEIATAIRNAAVKAAG
;
A
#
# COMPACT_ATOMS: atom_id res chain seq x y z
N MET A 1 -8.77 2.33 3.34
CA MET A 1 -8.57 0.86 3.43
C MET A 1 -7.34 0.44 4.23
N THR A 2 -6.24 1.21 4.24
CA THR A 2 -5.01 0.88 4.98
C THR A 2 -5.24 0.56 6.47
N THR A 3 -6.18 1.25 7.12
CA THR A 3 -6.56 1.06 8.53
C THR A 3 -7.45 -0.17 8.75
N LEU A 4 -8.09 -0.67 7.69
CA LEU A 4 -8.92 -1.87 7.75
C LEU A 4 -8.13 -3.13 7.47
N SER A 5 -6.95 -3.05 6.83
CA SER A 5 -6.14 -4.23 6.53
C SER A 5 -5.90 -5.12 7.76
N PRO A 6 -5.54 -4.60 8.95
CA PRO A 6 -5.38 -5.43 10.15
C PRO A 6 -6.70 -6.01 10.69
N GLU A 7 -7.82 -5.31 10.49
CA GLU A 7 -9.15 -5.76 10.93
C GLU A 7 -9.72 -6.84 10.01
N VAL A 8 -9.49 -6.72 8.70
CA VAL A 8 -9.92 -7.70 7.70
C VAL A 8 -9.27 -9.06 7.97
N VAL A 9 -8.00 -9.11 8.39
CA VAL A 9 -7.34 -10.39 8.74
C VAL A 9 -8.14 -11.19 9.80
N ARG A 10 -8.81 -10.50 10.74
CA ARG A 10 -9.62 -11.11 11.79
C ARG A 10 -11.10 -11.31 11.41
N ALA A 11 -11.50 -10.87 10.22
CA ALA A 11 -12.88 -10.91 9.76
C ALA A 11 -13.24 -12.23 9.08
N SER A 12 -14.51 -12.35 8.69
CA SER A 12 -15.05 -13.50 7.97
C SER A 12 -14.44 -13.68 6.56
N PRO A 13 -14.49 -14.90 5.98
CA PRO A 13 -14.04 -15.15 4.60
C PRO A 13 -14.70 -14.24 3.56
N ASP A 14 -15.98 -13.92 3.72
CA ASP A 14 -16.70 -13.00 2.82
C ASP A 14 -16.06 -11.60 2.83
N THR A 15 -15.60 -11.16 4.00
CA THR A 15 -14.88 -9.88 4.14
C THR A 15 -13.51 -9.93 3.49
N HIS A 16 -12.81 -11.08 3.54
CA HIS A 16 -11.54 -11.27 2.84
C HIS A 16 -11.74 -11.15 1.33
N GLY A 17 -12.77 -11.80 0.78
CA GLY A 17 -13.09 -11.76 -0.64
C GLY A 17 -13.39 -10.34 -1.13
N ALA A 18 -14.26 -9.60 -0.43
CA ALA A 18 -14.57 -8.21 -0.76
C ALA A 18 -13.33 -7.30 -0.69
N TYR A 19 -12.45 -7.53 0.30
CA TYR A 19 -11.20 -6.79 0.42
C TYR A 19 -10.24 -7.09 -0.73
N GLU A 20 -10.06 -8.37 -1.08
CA GLU A 20 -9.21 -8.79 -2.19
C GLU A 20 -9.66 -8.18 -3.52
N GLU A 21 -10.97 -8.20 -3.79
CA GLU A 21 -11.54 -7.64 -5.01
C GLU A 21 -11.20 -6.14 -5.13
N LYS A 22 -11.46 -5.38 -4.06
CA LYS A 22 -11.18 -3.93 -4.03
C LYS A 22 -9.70 -3.63 -4.12
N MET A 23 -8.85 -4.35 -3.40
CA MET A 23 -7.41 -4.16 -3.46
C MET A 23 -6.85 -4.50 -4.84
N SER A 24 -7.39 -5.54 -5.49
CA SER A 24 -7.02 -5.91 -6.87
C SER A 24 -7.37 -4.82 -7.89
N GLN A 25 -8.52 -4.16 -7.73
CA GLN A 25 -8.93 -3.02 -8.55
C GLN A 25 -7.96 -1.84 -8.36
N ILE A 26 -7.62 -1.50 -7.11
CA ILE A 26 -6.65 -0.43 -6.82
C ILE A 26 -5.28 -0.75 -7.42
N ALA A 27 -4.78 -1.98 -7.23
CA ALA A 27 -3.50 -2.40 -7.79
C ALA A 27 -3.50 -2.34 -9.33
N ALA A 28 -4.63 -2.63 -9.98
CA ALA A 28 -4.77 -2.51 -11.43
C ALA A 28 -4.72 -1.05 -11.89
N LEU A 29 -5.43 -0.15 -11.19
CA LEU A 29 -5.41 1.28 -11.49
C LEU A 29 -4.00 1.88 -11.34
N VAL A 30 -3.31 1.55 -10.25
CA VAL A 30 -1.91 1.99 -10.04
C VAL A 30 -1.02 1.45 -11.15
N ALA A 31 -1.09 0.15 -11.45
CA ALA A 31 -0.29 -0.48 -12.50
C ALA A 31 -0.55 0.12 -13.90
N GLY A 32 -1.76 0.61 -14.17
CA GLY A 32 -2.12 1.32 -15.39
C GLY A 32 -1.44 2.69 -15.53
N GLY A 33 -1.11 3.34 -14.40
CA GLY A 33 -0.37 4.60 -14.37
C GLY A 33 1.15 4.45 -14.41
N LEU A 34 1.69 3.23 -14.23
CA LEU A 34 3.12 2.99 -14.28
C LEU A 34 3.61 2.80 -15.72
N THR A 35 4.81 3.28 -16.02
CA THR A 35 5.47 3.11 -17.32
C THR A 35 6.56 2.05 -17.25
N GLY A 36 6.96 1.50 -18.40
CA GLY A 36 8.03 0.50 -18.49
C GLY A 36 7.63 -0.93 -18.10
N GLY A 37 8.46 -1.89 -18.54
CA GLY A 37 8.29 -3.32 -18.29
C GLY A 37 7.00 -3.94 -18.85
N SER A 38 6.79 -5.21 -18.54
CA SER A 38 5.57 -5.95 -18.83
C SER A 38 4.42 -5.58 -17.87
N ALA A 39 3.18 -5.92 -18.25
CA ALA A 39 2.02 -5.73 -17.38
C ALA A 39 2.16 -6.42 -16.02
N ARG A 40 2.78 -7.61 -15.99
CA ARG A 40 3.09 -8.34 -14.76
C ARG A 40 4.07 -7.57 -13.88
N GLN A 41 5.11 -6.98 -14.46
CA GLN A 41 6.09 -6.18 -13.73
C GLN A 41 5.47 -4.89 -13.18
N ARG A 42 4.60 -4.21 -13.94
CA ARG A 42 3.84 -3.05 -13.44
C ARG A 42 2.92 -3.42 -12.29
N ARG A 43 2.21 -4.55 -12.38
CA ARG A 43 1.36 -5.02 -11.29
C ARG A 43 2.15 -5.39 -10.04
N ALA A 44 3.33 -6.00 -10.19
CA ALA A 44 4.23 -6.26 -9.06
C ALA A 44 4.72 -4.97 -8.38
N ARG A 45 5.13 -3.96 -9.17
CA ARG A 45 5.51 -2.63 -8.64
C ARG A 45 4.37 -1.90 -7.96
N ALA A 46 3.15 -1.99 -8.51
CA ALA A 46 1.95 -1.45 -7.88
C ALA A 46 1.70 -2.07 -6.50
N TRP A 47 1.80 -3.40 -6.37
CA TRP A 47 1.68 -4.07 -5.08
C TRP A 47 2.79 -3.68 -4.10
N ALA A 48 4.04 -3.57 -4.57
CA ALA A 48 5.16 -3.12 -3.75
C ALA A 48 4.93 -1.68 -3.22
N MET A 49 4.55 -0.75 -4.09
CA MET A 49 4.21 0.62 -3.73
C MET A 49 3.08 0.69 -2.69
N LEU A 50 1.99 -0.06 -2.92
CA LEU A 50 0.87 -0.12 -1.99
C LEU A 50 1.29 -0.70 -0.63
N GLY A 51 2.07 -1.78 -0.62
CA GLY A 51 2.58 -2.39 0.60
C GLY A 51 3.43 -1.43 1.43
N VAL A 52 4.34 -0.69 0.78
CA VAL A 52 5.16 0.34 1.44
C VAL A 52 4.29 1.44 2.05
N LEU A 53 3.30 1.95 1.32
CA LEU A 53 2.41 3.01 1.83
C LEU A 53 1.51 2.52 2.98
N ILE A 54 0.92 1.33 2.86
CA ILE A 54 0.03 0.75 3.87
C ILE A 54 0.80 0.47 5.17
N GLY A 55 1.94 -0.21 5.07
CA GLY A 55 2.80 -0.50 6.22
C GLY A 55 3.37 0.76 6.84
N GLY A 56 3.90 1.67 6.01
CA GLY A 56 4.48 2.93 6.45
C GLY A 56 3.50 3.84 7.18
N LEU A 57 2.25 3.92 6.71
CA LEU A 57 1.18 4.65 7.41
C LEU A 57 0.86 4.04 8.79
N THR A 58 0.94 2.72 8.92
CA THR A 58 0.73 2.03 10.20
C THR A 58 1.81 2.45 11.20
N ILE A 59 3.07 2.50 10.79
CA ILE A 59 4.19 2.93 11.63
C ILE A 59 4.06 4.42 11.99
N ALA A 60 3.78 5.28 11.00
CA ALA A 60 3.64 6.73 11.21
C ALA A 60 2.53 7.09 12.22
N ARG A 61 1.48 6.27 12.32
CA ARG A 61 0.38 6.45 13.28
C ARG A 61 0.67 5.88 14.66
N ALA A 62 1.62 4.94 14.77
CA ALA A 62 1.96 4.29 16.03
C ALA A 62 2.88 5.14 16.92
N VAL A 63 3.58 6.12 16.34
CA VAL A 63 4.54 6.96 17.07
C VAL A 63 3.86 8.14 17.77
N LYS A 64 4.40 8.51 18.93
CA LYS A 64 3.84 9.59 19.78
C LYS A 64 4.16 11.00 19.25
N THR A 65 5.36 11.20 18.71
CA THR A 65 5.89 12.53 18.42
C THR A 65 5.60 12.93 16.97
N PRO A 66 5.01 14.10 16.70
CA PRO A 66 4.71 14.55 15.34
C PRO A 66 5.93 14.63 14.42
N ALA A 67 7.09 15.05 14.95
CA ALA A 67 8.33 15.12 14.18
C ALA A 67 8.77 13.74 13.65
N VAL A 68 8.66 12.70 14.48
CA VAL A 68 8.98 11.31 14.09
C VAL A 68 7.97 10.80 13.07
N ALA A 69 6.69 11.12 13.23
CA ALA A 69 5.67 10.75 12.25
C ALA A 69 5.95 11.36 10.86
N GLU A 70 6.41 12.62 10.82
CA GLU A 70 6.75 13.29 9.55
C GLU A 70 8.02 12.74 8.91
N GLU A 71 9.03 12.38 9.72
CA GLU A 71 10.24 11.70 9.25
C GLU A 71 9.89 10.37 8.57
N ILE A 72 9.05 9.55 9.22
CA ILE A 72 8.54 8.29 8.67
C ILE A 72 7.76 8.56 7.38
N ALA A 73 6.83 9.51 7.39
CA ALA A 73 6.01 9.82 6.22
C ALA A 73 6.85 10.23 5.00
N THR A 74 7.92 11.00 5.23
CA THR A 74 8.87 11.41 4.19
C THR A 74 9.66 10.22 3.65
N ALA A 75 10.21 9.37 4.53
CA ALA A 75 10.94 8.17 4.13
C ALA A 75 10.07 7.21 3.32
N ILE A 76 8.82 7.00 3.75
CA ILE A 76 7.86 6.10 3.10
C ILE A 76 7.41 6.62 1.74
N ARG A 77 7.17 7.94 1.59
CA ARG A 77 6.88 8.54 0.29
C ARG A 77 7.99 8.29 -0.72
N ASN A 78 9.24 8.52 -0.32
CA ASN A 78 10.40 8.29 -1.17
C ASN A 78 10.57 6.81 -1.54
N ALA A 79 10.36 5.90 -0.59
CA ALA A 79 10.41 4.46 -0.84
C ALA A 79 9.29 3.99 -1.78
N ALA A 80 8.07 4.53 -1.64
CA ALA A 80 6.95 4.19 -2.50
C ALA A 80 7.18 4.63 -3.95
N VAL A 81 7.73 5.83 -4.17
CA VAL A 81 8.12 6.30 -5.51
C VAL A 81 9.18 5.38 -6.12
N LYS A 82 10.20 4.99 -5.36
CA LYS A 82 11.22 4.03 -5.83
C LYS A 82 10.63 2.66 -6.15
N ALA A 83 9.65 2.19 -5.37
CA ALA A 83 8.97 0.91 -5.62
C ALA A 83 8.09 0.94 -6.87
N ALA A 84 7.52 2.10 -7.21
CA ALA A 84 6.76 2.31 -8.45
C ALA A 84 7.65 2.21 -9.70
N GLY A 85 8.95 2.48 -9.55
CA GLY A 85 9.98 2.37 -10.59
C GLY A 85 9.99 3.55 -11.53
#